data_AF-A0A3M1AN63-F1
#
_entry.id   AF-A0A3M1AN63-F1
#
_cell.length_a   1.000
_cell.length_b   1.000
_cell.length_c   1.000
_cell.angle_alpha   90.00
_cell.angle_beta   90.00
_cell.angle_gamma   90.00
#
_symmetry.space_group_name_H-M   'P 1'
#
loop_
_entity.id
_entity.type
_entity.pdbx_description
1 polymer ?
#
loop_
_entity_poly.entity_id
_entity_poly.type
_entity_poly.pdbx_seq_one_letter_code
_entity_poly.pdbx_strand_id
1 'polypeptide(L)' 'MSDLDKNKEYFVHCAGGYRSVIACSILKSRGFDKVVNIEGGFKAIQESGKFELTDYVCPNTLKRQKAKEVTA' A
#
# COMPACT_ATOMS: atom_id res chain seq x y z
N MET A 1 2.35 -0.73 -15.42
CA MET A 1 3.11 -0.91 -14.16
C MET A 1 4.27 0.09 -14.13
N SER A 2 3.99 1.35 -14.43
CA SER A 2 5.01 2.37 -14.72
C SER A 2 5.00 3.50 -13.70
N ASP A 3 4.12 3.43 -12.69
CA ASP A 3 3.86 4.52 -11.76
C ASP A 3 4.63 4.41 -10.43
N LEU A 4 5.32 3.28 -10.20
CA LEU A 4 6.10 3.04 -8.99
C LEU A 4 7.60 3.16 -9.29
N ASP A 5 8.27 4.08 -8.60
CA ASP A 5 9.71 4.30 -8.67
C ASP A 5 10.44 3.25 -7.82
N LYS A 6 11.35 2.49 -8.43
CA LYS A 6 12.12 1.41 -7.76
C LYS A 6 13.11 1.91 -6.72
N ASN A 7 13.54 3.18 -6.80
CA ASN A 7 14.56 3.74 -5.92
C ASN A 7 13.98 4.26 -4.59
N LYS A 8 12.65 4.41 -4.52
CA LYS A 8 11.94 4.84 -3.33
C LYS A 8 11.75 3.69 -2.35
N GLU A 9 11.70 4.06 -1.07
CA GLU A 9 11.34 3.14 -0.01
C GLU A 9 9.82 3.07 0.13
N TYR A 10 9.30 1.85 0.24
CA TYR A 10 7.87 1.59 0.39
C TYR A 10 7.59 0.86 1.69
N PHE A 11 6.65 1.40 2.46
CA PHE A 11 6.06 0.74 3.62
C PHE A 11 4.71 0.15 3.20
N VAL A 12 4.59 -1.16 3.26
CA VAL A 12 3.39 -1.87 2.80
C VAL A 12 2.68 -2.47 3.99
N HIS A 13 1.37 -2.24 4.07
CA HIS A 13 0.51 -2.84 5.08
C HIS A 13 -0.77 -3.38 4.42
N CYS A 14 -1.45 -4.27 5.13
CA CYS A 14 -2.85 -4.62 4.85
C CYS A 14 -3.68 -4.41 6.13
N ALA A 15 -4.73 -5.20 6.36
CA ALA A 15 -5.47 -5.12 7.62
C ALA A 15 -4.68 -5.71 8.81
N GLY A 16 -4.02 -6.86 8.62
CA GLY A 16 -3.38 -7.64 9.68
C GLY A 16 -1.99 -8.21 9.36
N GLY A 17 -1.34 -7.73 8.30
CA GLY A 17 0.03 -8.10 7.91
C GLY A 17 0.19 -9.24 6.87
N TYR A 18 -0.76 -10.18 6.76
CA TYR A 18 -0.58 -11.34 5.86
C TYR A 18 -0.49 -10.99 4.36
N ARG A 19 -1.43 -10.19 3.86
CA ARG A 19 -1.45 -9.79 2.43
C ARG A 19 -0.29 -8.88 2.05
N SER A 20 0.19 -8.07 3.00
CA SER A 20 1.33 -7.18 2.76
C SER A 20 2.63 -7.96 2.66
N VAL A 21 2.81 -9.06 3.40
CA VAL A 21 3.95 -9.97 3.22
C VAL A 21 4.01 -10.51 1.79
N ILE A 22 2.87 -11.00 1.26
CA ILE A 22 2.80 -11.50 -0.12
C ILE A 22 3.14 -10.38 -1.12
N ALA A 23 2.57 -9.19 -0.95
CA ALA A 23 2.86 -8.05 -1.80
C ALA A 23 4.35 -7.65 -1.76
N CYS A 24 4.97 -7.63 -0.58
CA CYS A 24 6.40 -7.38 -0.43
C CYS A 24 7.25 -8.41 -1.18
N SER A 25 6.90 -9.70 -1.11
CA SER A 25 7.61 -10.75 -1.85
C SER A 25 7.52 -10.56 -3.37
N ILE A 26 6.36 -10.14 -3.88
CA ILE A 26 6.16 -9.83 -5.30
C ILE A 26 6.94 -8.56 -5.71
N LEU A 27 6.98 -7.54 -4.86
CA LEU A 27 7.74 -6.32 -5.15
C LEU A 27 9.25 -6.60 -5.17
N LYS A 28 9.75 -7.36 -4.20
CA LYS A 28 11.16 -7.78 -4.15
C LYS A 28 11.56 -8.60 -5.38
N SER A 29 10.73 -9.56 -5.81
CA SER A 29 11.01 -10.34 -7.03
C SER A 29 11.00 -9.50 -8.32
N ARG A 30 10.41 -8.30 -8.27
CA ARG A 30 10.38 -7.32 -9.37
C ARG A 30 11.49 -6.25 -9.29
N GLY A 31 12.43 -6.40 -8.35
CA GLY A 31 13.58 -5.50 -8.18
C GLY A 31 13.26 -4.24 -7.40
N PHE A 32 12.30 -4.29 -6.47
CA PHE A 32 12.13 -3.27 -5.44
C PHE A 32 12.86 -3.73 -4.18
N ASP A 33 14.07 -3.21 -3.96
CA ASP A 33 14.91 -3.64 -2.84
C ASP A 33 14.50 -2.99 -1.51
N LYS A 34 13.95 -1.77 -1.58
CA LYS A 34 13.56 -0.96 -0.43
C LYS A 34 12.07 -1.11 -0.10
N VAL A 35 11.68 -2.31 0.32
CA VAL A 35 10.28 -2.60 0.70
C VAL A 35 10.23 -3.17 2.11
N VAL A 36 9.48 -2.49 2.97
CA VAL A 36 9.29 -2.82 4.39
C VAL A 36 7.83 -3.23 4.60
N ASN A 37 7.63 -4.42 5.18
CA ASN A 37 6.30 -4.85 5.62
C ASN A 37 6.02 -4.29 7.02
N ILE A 38 4.85 -3.67 7.20
CA ILE A 38 4.38 -3.27 8.54
C ILE A 38 3.71 -4.48 9.19
N GLU A 39 4.34 -5.01 10.24
CA GLU A 39 3.83 -6.12 11.02
C GLU A 39 2.53 -5.74 11.76
N GLY A 40 1.58 -6.68 11.84
CA GLY A 40 0.24 -6.43 12.38
C GLY A 40 -0.66 -5.54 11.51
N GLY A 41 -0.15 -5.00 10.39
CA GLY A 41 -0.91 -4.23 9.42
C GLY A 41 -1.54 -2.96 10.01
N PHE A 42 -2.67 -2.54 9.44
CA PHE A 42 -3.39 -1.33 9.86
C PHE A 42 -3.85 -1.40 11.31
N LYS A 43 -4.20 -2.59 11.81
CA LYS A 43 -4.58 -2.78 13.22
C LYS A 43 -3.48 -2.32 14.17
N ALA A 44 -2.24 -2.74 13.91
CA ALA A 44 -1.09 -2.32 14.73
C ALA A 44 -0.80 -0.81 14.61
N ILE A 45 -1.00 -0.22 13.42
CA ILE A 45 -0.86 1.23 13.23
C ILE A 45 -1.87 1.97 14.10
N GLN A 46 -3.14 1.56 14.09
CA GLN A 46 -4.20 2.16 14.90
C GLN A 46 -3.95 2.00 16.40
N GLU A 47 -3.56 0.80 16.84
CA GLU A 47 -3.25 0.52 18.25
C GLU A 47 -2.01 1.27 18.75
N SER A 48 -1.07 1.61 17.86
CA SER A 48 0.14 2.34 18.24
C SER A 48 -0.14 3.74 18.79
N GLY A 49 -1.24 4.39 18.36
CA GLY A 49 -1.58 5.77 18.74
C GLY A 49 -0.55 6.82 18.28
N LYS A 50 0.41 6.46 17.43
CA LYS A 50 1.50 7.36 16.99
C LYS A 50 1.21 8.11 15.69
N PHE A 51 0.16 7.71 14.97
CA PHE A 51 -0.14 8.22 13.64
C PHE A 51 -1.57 8.77 13.61
N GLU A 52 -1.75 9.89 12.92
CA GLU A 52 -3.08 10.42 12.61
C GLU A 52 -3.73 9.56 11.53
N LEU A 53 -4.94 9.07 11.81
CA LEU A 53 -5.71 8.26 10.88
C LEU A 53 -6.75 9.11 10.16
N THR A 54 -7.02 8.77 8.90
CA THR A 54 -8.09 9.39 8.13
C THR A 54 -9.41 8.67 8.37
N ASP A 55 -10.51 9.41 8.27
CA ASP A 55 -11.85 8.84 8.39
C ASP A 55 -12.12 7.85 7.26
N TYR A 56 -12.78 6.74 7.60
CA TYR A 56 -13.16 5.76 6.61
C TYR A 56 -14.28 6.31 5.72
N VAL A 57 -14.02 6.38 4.41
CA VAL A 57 -15.02 6.71 3.39
C VAL A 57 -15.36 5.43 2.61
N CYS A 58 -16.66 5.13 2.51
CA CYS A 58 -17.12 3.99 1.74
C CYS A 58 -16.66 4.11 0.27
N PRO A 59 -15.98 3.12 -0.32
CA PRO A 59 -15.48 3.21 -1.70
C PRO A 59 -16.58 3.44 -2.74
N ASN A 60 -17.83 3.08 -2.43
CA ASN A 60 -18.98 3.26 -3.32
C ASN A 60 -19.40 4.73 -3.49
N THR A 61 -18.98 5.63 -2.59
CA THR A 61 -19.26 7.07 -2.69
C THR A 61 -18.11 7.87 -3.33
N LEU A 62 -16.97 7.23 -3.60
CA LEU A 62 -15.86 7.86 -4.30
C LEU A 62 -16.14 7.90 -5.81
N LYS A 63 -16.11 9.11 -6.39
CA LYS A 63 -16.18 9.26 -7.85
C LYS A 63 -15.00 8.50 -8.47
N ARG A 64 -15.27 7.53 -9.35
CA ARG A 64 -14.22 6.76 -10.05
C ARG A 64 -13.30 7.76 -10.75
N GLN A 65 -12.09 7.96 -10.25
CA GLN A 65 -11.06 8.66 -11.01
C GLN A 65 -10.78 7.80 -12.24
N LYS A 66 -11.06 8.36 -13.43
CA LYS A 66 -10.69 7.72 -14.69
C LYS A 66 -9.21 7.37 -14.60
N ALA A 67 -8.90 6.07 -14.63
CA ALA A 67 -7.56 5.62 -14.95
C ALA A 67 -7.17 6.35 -16.23
N LYS A 68 -6.07 7.10 -16.21
CA LYS A 68 -5.53 7.76 -17.40
C LYS A 68 -5.58 6.76 -18.55
N GLU A 69 -6.31 7.11 -19.60
CA GLU A 69 -6.25 6.44 -20.89
C GLU A 69 -4.77 6.43 -21.28
N VAL A 70 -4.13 5.26 -21.19
CA VAL A 70 -2.88 5.02 -21.90
C VAL A 70 -3.30 4.74 -23.33
N THR A 71 -3.48 5.82 -24.08
CA THR A 71 -3.63 5.81 -25.53
C THR A 71 -2.36 5.25 -26.18
N ALA A 72 -2.59 4.22 -27.00
CA ALA A 72 -1.81 3.70 -28.13
C ALA A 72 -0.29 3.56 -27.97
#